data_AF-A0A3B9F0D2-F1
#
_entry.id   AF-A0A3B9F0D2-F1
#
_cell.length_a   1.000
_cell.length_b   1.000
_cell.length_c   1.000
_cell.angle_alpha   90.00
_cell.angle_beta   90.00
_cell.angle_gamma   90.00
#
_symmetry.space_group_name_H-M   'P 1'
#
loop_
_entity.id
_entity.type
_entity.pdbx_description
1 polymer ?
#
loop_
_entity_poly.entity_id
_entity_poly.type
_entity_poly.pdbx_seq_one_letter_code
_entity_poly.pdbx_strand_id
1 'polypeptide(L)'
;MNDKIIHATIYFVAFTLIYLAFIRYSFVNPISREFVWFIVLVCIAFGGMLELVQHYVVPSRTGDWMDFLANTCGSLIGVLGMRVLHRLKA
;
A
#
# COMPACT_ATOMS: atom_id res chain seq x y z
N MET A 1 4.92 -19.54 5.53
CA MET A 1 4.79 -18.08 5.78
C MET A 1 3.33 -17.73 5.49
N ASN A 2 2.65 -17.00 6.38
CA ASN A 2 1.21 -16.73 6.21
C ASN A 2 1.02 -15.69 5.10
N ASP A 3 0.28 -16.05 4.05
CA ASP A 3 0.09 -15.23 2.83
C ASP A 3 -0.34 -13.80 3.19
N LYS A 4 -1.26 -13.68 4.15
CA LYS A 4 -1.78 -12.40 4.67
C LYS A 4 -0.69 -11.46 5.19
N ILE A 5 0.35 -12.01 5.85
CA ILE A 5 1.47 -11.20 6.35
C ILE A 5 2.32 -10.71 5.17
N ILE A 6 2.51 -11.55 4.16
CA ILE A 6 3.25 -11.20 2.93
C ILE A 6 2.53 -10.06 2.23
N HIS A 7 1.23 -10.20 1.99
CA HIS A 7 0.36 -9.18 1.42
C HIS A 7 0.44 -7.86 2.19
N ALA A 8 0.20 -7.88 3.50
CA ALA A 8 0.33 -6.67 4.33
C ALA A 8 1.73 -6.04 4.26
N THR A 9 2.79 -6.84 4.26
CA THR A 9 4.17 -6.34 4.19
C THR A 9 4.48 -5.71 2.83
N ILE A 10 4.09 -6.36 1.73
CA ILE A 10 4.31 -5.85 0.38
C ILE A 10 3.61 -4.50 0.20
N TYR A 11 2.35 -4.38 0.64
CA TYR A 11 1.61 -3.12 0.49
C TYR A 11 2.05 -2.02 1.46
N PHE A 12 2.57 -2.38 2.63
CA PHE A 12 3.28 -1.43 3.50
C PHE A 12 4.52 -0.85 2.81
N VAL A 13 5.36 -1.72 2.24
CA VAL A 13 6.58 -1.31 1.51
C VAL A 13 6.22 -0.50 0.27
N ALA A 14 5.23 -0.95 -0.52
CA ALA A 14 4.79 -0.27 -1.72
C ALA A 14 4.31 1.16 -1.43
N PHE A 15 3.41 1.33 -0.44
CA PHE A 15 2.98 2.65 0.00
C PHE A 15 4.16 3.53 0.39
N THR A 16 5.08 2.99 1.21
CA THR A 16 6.24 3.71 1.73
C THR A 16 7.16 4.17 0.60
N LEU A 17 7.47 3.30 -0.37
CA LEU A 17 8.32 3.63 -1.51
C LEU A 17 7.69 4.67 -2.42
N ILE A 18 6.38 4.55 -2.72
CA ILE A 18 5.67 5.56 -3.51
C ILE A 18 5.73 6.91 -2.80
N TYR A 19 5.39 6.95 -1.51
CA TYR A 19 5.43 8.17 -0.71
C TYR A 19 6.83 8.82 -0.70
N LEU A 20 7.88 8.03 -0.45
CA LEU A 20 9.26 8.53 -0.45
C LEU A 20 9.71 9.00 -1.82
N ALA A 21 9.28 8.36 -2.91
CA ALA A 21 9.56 8.81 -4.27
C ALA A 21 8.98 10.21 -4.52
N PHE A 22 7.73 10.46 -4.10
CA PHE A 22 7.08 11.76 -4.27
C PHE A 22 7.80 12.88 -3.50
N ILE A 23 8.32 12.59 -2.29
CA ILE A 23 9.16 13.54 -1.55
C ILE A 23 10.50 13.75 -2.26
N ARG A 24 11.20 12.66 -2.61
CA ARG A 24 12.57 12.71 -3.14
C ARG A 24 12.65 13.50 -4.45
N TYR A 25 11.67 13.31 -5.32
CA TYR A 25 11.62 13.99 -6.62
C TYR A 25 10.87 15.33 -6.59
N SER A 26 10.48 15.81 -5.40
CA SER A 26 9.77 17.08 -5.20
C SER A 26 8.52 17.25 -6.07
N PHE A 27 7.87 16.15 -6.44
CA PHE A 27 6.64 16.18 -7.23
C PHE A 27 5.51 16.91 -6.48
N VAL A 28 5.50 16.80 -5.15
CA VAL A 28 4.57 17.49 -4.24
C VAL A 28 5.26 17.63 -2.87
N ASN A 29 5.74 18.83 -2.54
CA ASN A 29 6.34 19.12 -1.23
C ASN A 29 5.85 20.50 -0.73
N PRO A 30 5.12 20.59 0.40
CA PRO A 30 4.77 19.49 1.31
C PRO A 30 3.75 18.52 0.71
N ILE A 31 3.85 17.23 1.07
CA ILE A 31 2.81 16.25 0.72
C ILE A 31 1.54 16.59 1.51
N SER A 32 0.44 16.82 0.80
CA SER A 32 -0.87 17.07 1.40
C SER A 32 -1.53 15.77 1.91
N ARG A 33 -2.52 15.92 2.80
CA ARG A 33 -3.27 14.77 3.34
C ARG A 33 -4.07 14.06 2.25
N GLU A 34 -4.60 14.81 1.29
CA GLU A 34 -5.34 14.31 0.13
C GLU A 34 -4.44 13.43 -0.73
N PHE A 35 -3.19 13.86 -0.93
CA PHE A 35 -2.21 13.09 -1.69
C PHE A 35 -1.83 11.77 -1.01
N VAL A 36 -1.74 11.75 0.32
CA VAL A 36 -1.56 10.50 1.08
C VAL A 36 -2.71 9.53 0.83
N TRP A 37 -3.95 10.01 0.88
CA TRP A 37 -5.13 9.17 0.61
C TRP A 37 -5.19 8.72 -0.85
N PHE A 38 -4.71 9.54 -1.78
CA PHE A 38 -4.56 9.15 -3.18
C PHE A 38 -3.61 7.95 -3.32
N ILE A 39 -2.44 7.96 -2.66
CA ILE A 39 -1.52 6.81 -2.67
C ILE A 39 -2.19 5.55 -2.09
N VAL A 40 -2.91 5.68 -0.96
CA VAL A 40 -3.66 4.57 -0.36
C VAL A 40 -4.68 4.01 -1.36
N LEU A 41 -5.44 4.88 -2.03
CA LEU A 41 -6.42 4.47 -3.03
C LEU A 41 -5.76 3.73 -4.20
N VAL A 42 -4.59 4.19 -4.67
CA VAL A 42 -3.80 3.51 -5.69
C VAL A 42 -3.39 2.11 -5.22
N CYS A 43 -2.89 1.96 -3.99
CA CYS A 43 -2.56 0.66 -3.40
C CYS A 43 -3.77 -0.27 -3.32
N ILE A 44 -4.92 0.22 -2.85
CA ILE A 44 -6.16 -0.56 -2.76
C ILE A 44 -6.64 -0.99 -4.14
N ALA A 45 -6.68 -0.07 -5.10
CA ALA A 45 -7.13 -0.36 -6.46
C ALA A 45 -6.21 -1.38 -7.14
N PHE A 46 -4.89 -1.20 -7.03
CA PHE A 46 -3.90 -2.12 -7.57
C PHE A 46 -3.98 -3.50 -6.90
N GLY A 47 -4.13 -3.56 -5.57
CA GLY A 47 -4.29 -4.81 -4.85
C GLY A 47 -5.58 -5.53 -5.18
N GLY A 48 -6.71 -4.84 -5.20
CA GLY A 48 -7.98 -5.42 -5.64
C GLY A 48 -7.93 -5.94 -7.07
N MET A 49 -7.29 -5.19 -7.98
CA MET A 49 -7.08 -5.65 -9.35
C MET A 49 -6.24 -6.94 -9.40
N LEU A 50 -5.16 -7.02 -8.62
CA LEU A 50 -4.31 -8.22 -8.57
C LEU A 50 -5.06 -9.44 -7.98
N GLU A 51 -5.88 -9.26 -6.95
CA GLU A 51 -6.72 -10.34 -6.41
C GLU A 51 -7.71 -10.87 -7.46
N LEU A 52 -8.33 -9.97 -8.23
CA LEU A 52 -9.21 -10.36 -9.34
C LEU A 52 -8.43 -11.10 -10.43
N VAL A 53 -7.24 -10.61 -10.80
CA VAL A 53 -6.37 -11.30 -11.77
C VAL A 53 -5.98 -12.69 -11.25
N GLN A 54 -5.64 -12.82 -9.98
CA GLN A 54 -5.34 -14.11 -9.36
C GLN A 54 -6.54 -15.06 -9.45
N HIS A 55 -7.76 -14.57 -9.20
CA HIS A 55 -8.97 -15.37 -9.25
C HIS A 55 -9.37 -15.82 -10.66
N TYR A 56 -9.24 -14.95 -11.66
CA TYR A 56 -9.75 -15.22 -13.02
C TYR A 56 -8.68 -15.72 -14.00
N VAL A 57 -7.41 -15.38 -13.78
CA VAL A 57 -6.35 -15.56 -14.79
C VAL A 57 -5.26 -16.53 -14.33
N VAL A 58 -4.97 -16.65 -13.03
CA VAL A 58 -3.86 -17.46 -12.54
C VAL A 58 -4.34 -18.86 -12.15
N PRO A 59 -3.95 -19.92 -12.88
CA PRO A 59 -4.30 -21.29 -12.50
C PRO A 59 -3.73 -21.62 -11.12
N SER A 60 -4.48 -22.37 -10.33
CA SER A 60 -4.08 -22.79 -8.97
C SER A 60 -3.98 -21.66 -7.94
N ARG A 61 -4.49 -20.45 -8.24
CA ARG A 61 -4.68 -19.38 -7.28
C ARG A 61 -6.15 -18.95 -7.24
N THR A 62 -6.59 -18.54 -6.06
CA THR A 62 -7.92 -17.99 -5.85
C THR A 62 -7.73 -16.66 -5.15
N GLY A 63 -8.30 -15.57 -5.67
CA GLY A 63 -8.33 -14.31 -4.92
C GLY A 63 -9.04 -14.52 -3.58
N ASP A 64 -8.49 -13.95 -2.51
CA ASP A 64 -9.03 -14.04 -1.14
C ASP A 64 -9.38 -12.62 -0.65
N TRP A 65 -10.60 -12.44 -0.17
CA TRP A 65 -11.03 -11.18 0.46
C TRP A 65 -10.16 -10.80 1.66
N MET A 66 -9.61 -11.77 2.37
CA MET A 66 -8.68 -11.51 3.46
C MET A 66 -7.32 -11.02 2.98
N ASP A 67 -6.90 -11.42 1.78
CA ASP A 67 -5.66 -10.92 1.18
C ASP A 67 -5.88 -9.51 0.65
N PHE A 68 -7.05 -9.21 0.08
CA PHE A 68 -7.47 -7.83 -0.21
C PHE A 68 -7.48 -6.93 1.04
N LEU A 69 -8.01 -7.44 2.16
CA LEU A 69 -7.98 -6.73 3.43
C LEU A 69 -6.55 -6.53 3.94
N ALA A 70 -5.69 -7.56 3.81
CA ALA A 70 -4.29 -7.47 4.19
C ALA A 70 -3.54 -6.41 3.36
N ASN A 71 -3.76 -6.36 2.04
CA ASN A 71 -3.23 -5.34 1.14
C ASN A 71 -3.60 -3.92 1.65
N THR A 72 -4.89 -3.74 1.96
CA THR A 72 -5.43 -2.47 2.48
C THR A 72 -4.78 -2.10 3.82
N CYS A 73 -4.76 -3.02 4.78
CA CYS A 73 -4.13 -2.82 6.09
C CYS A 73 -2.64 -2.47 5.98
N GLY A 74 -1.90 -3.15 5.11
CA GLY A 74 -0.49 -2.85 4.83
C GLY A 74 -0.27 -1.40 4.41
N SER A 75 -1.06 -0.92 3.45
CA SER A 75 -0.98 0.47 2.99
C SER A 75 -1.32 1.49 4.10
N LEU A 76 -2.32 1.20 4.95
CA LEU A 76 -2.69 2.06 6.08
C LEU A 76 -1.62 2.09 7.18
N ILE A 77 -0.96 0.96 7.45
CA ILE A 77 0.20 0.90 8.35
C ILE A 77 1.34 1.76 7.78
N GLY A 78 1.50 1.79 6.46
CA GLY A 78 2.45 2.67 5.78
C GLY A 78 2.20 4.15 6.09
N VAL A 79 0.93 4.59 6.05
CA VAL A 79 0.54 5.95 6.44
C VAL A 79 0.96 6.26 7.88
N LEU A 80 0.70 5.34 8.81
CA LEU A 80 1.08 5.51 10.21
C LEU A 80 2.61 5.59 10.36
N GLY A 81 3.34 4.72 9.67
CA GLY A 81 4.81 4.72 9.67
C GLY A 81 5.39 6.06 9.21
N MET A 82 4.87 6.63 8.11
CA MET A 82 5.34 7.93 7.63
C MET A 82 4.99 9.08 8.58
N ARG A 83 3.82 9.04 9.23
CA ARG A 83 3.47 10.02 10.27
C ARG A 83 4.45 9.96 11.45
N VAL A 84 4.81 8.76 11.91
CA VAL A 84 5.79 8.58 12.98
C VAL A 84 7.16 9.10 12.53
N LEU A 85 7.62 8.74 11.34
CA LEU A 85 8.90 9.18 10.81
C LEU A 85 9.00 10.71 10.67
N HIS A 86 7.91 11.37 10.25
CA HIS A 86 7.86 12.83 10.17
C HIS A 86 7.88 13.49 11.55
N ARG A 87 7.25 12.87 12.56
CA ARG A 87 7.31 13.34 13.96
C ARG A 87 8.69 13.18 14.57
N LEU A 88 9.44 12.13 14.21
CA LEU A 88 10.80 11.91 14.72
C LEU A 88 11.84 12.86 14.10
N LYS A 89 11.51 13.49 12.97
CA LYS A 89 12.38 14.44 12.25
C LYS A 89 12.06 15.91 12.56
N ALA A 90 10.96 16.17 13.27
CA ALA A 90 10.55 17.51 13.73
C ALA A 90 11.17 17.82 15.10
#